data_AF-A0A958FG04-F1
#
_entry.id   AF-A0A958FG04-F1
#
_cell.length_a   1.000
_cell.length_b   1.000
_cell.length_c   1.000
_cell.angle_alpha   90.00
_cell.angle_beta   90.00
_cell.angle_gamma   90.00
#
_symmetry.space_group_name_H-M   'P 1'
#
loop_
_entity.id
_entity.type
_entity.pdbx_description
1 polymer ?
#
loop_
_entity_poly.entity_id
_entity_poly.type
_entity_poly.pdbx_seq_one_letter_code
_entity_poly.pdbx_strand_id
1 'polypeptide(L)'
;FRFGLIDPALVRGNLVEIRGTVTEFNGVTEIEYTQITELADGLPTPDPISLSNRAANSPRWDGTLVATEGVILESFAAGGGTTLVIGDGEGVTNVRIWDTADLDLSAFEVNNRLLVEGVSGVFISDGDSTYQLLPVYQDQLQLDPNYSPSLAEVSLSVPPHPFAPDLGETIGIRYNTGGVNNQAVLRIFDLGGRLIITLLDESAQIIENTFQWDGYSQLRDRVPLGTYICHLEVIEPLSGKKVTKVVPIVVGTVLSR
;
A
#
# COMPACT_ATOMS: atom_id res chain seq x y z
N PHE A 1 -4.47 21.68 -21.04
CA PHE A 1 -4.31 20.59 -22.04
C PHE A 1 -5.34 20.66 -23.17
N ARG A 2 -4.90 20.62 -24.44
CA ARG A 2 -5.78 20.15 -25.53
C ARG A 2 -5.75 18.63 -25.48
N PHE A 3 -6.82 18.01 -24.98
CA PHE A 3 -6.92 16.55 -24.94
C PHE A 3 -6.70 15.95 -26.35
N GLY A 4 -5.82 14.96 -26.45
CA GLY A 4 -5.79 14.01 -27.57
C GLY A 4 -4.72 14.17 -28.64
N LEU A 5 -3.80 15.14 -28.56
CA LEU A 5 -2.64 15.20 -29.47
C LEU A 5 -1.36 15.45 -28.67
N ILE A 6 -0.58 14.38 -28.46
CA ILE A 6 0.79 14.48 -27.96
C ILE A 6 1.63 15.10 -29.08
N ASP A 7 2.40 16.13 -28.76
CA ASP A 7 3.33 16.73 -29.73
C ASP A 7 4.37 15.67 -30.14
N PRO A 8 4.63 15.46 -31.44
CA PRO A 8 5.52 14.41 -31.91
C PRO A 8 6.97 14.54 -31.41
N ALA A 9 7.38 15.70 -30.88
CA ALA A 9 8.69 15.88 -30.27
C ALA A 9 8.78 15.33 -28.82
N LEU A 10 7.65 15.09 -28.15
CA LEU A 10 7.59 14.56 -26.78
C LEU A 10 7.72 13.03 -26.78
N VAL A 11 8.91 12.56 -27.14
CA VAL A 11 9.28 11.15 -27.17
C VAL A 11 10.41 10.91 -26.17
N ARG A 12 10.37 9.80 -25.42
CA ARG A 12 11.43 9.38 -24.51
C ARG A 12 12.78 9.36 -25.23
N GLY A 13 13.78 10.00 -24.62
CA GLY A 13 15.13 10.16 -25.18
C GLY A 13 15.33 11.46 -25.97
N ASN A 14 14.27 12.22 -26.26
CA ASN A 14 14.40 13.55 -26.86
C ASN A 14 14.73 14.61 -25.80
N LEU A 15 15.64 15.51 -26.16
CA LEU A 15 15.83 16.78 -25.48
C LEU A 15 15.07 17.86 -26.22
N VAL A 16 14.14 18.52 -25.53
CA VAL A 16 13.29 19.56 -26.11
C VAL A 16 13.44 20.89 -25.37
N GLU A 17 13.37 21.99 -26.11
CA GLU A 17 13.07 23.32 -25.57
C GLU A 17 11.55 23.52 -25.60
N ILE A 18 10.94 23.78 -24.45
CA ILE A 18 9.51 24.07 -24.33
C ILE A 18 9.35 25.56 -23.97
N ARG A 19 8.57 26.29 -24.77
CA ARG A 19 8.16 27.67 -24.48
C ARG A 19 6.68 27.72 -24.22
N GLY A 20 6.28 28.50 -23.23
CA GLY A 20 4.89 28.60 -22.82
C GLY A 20 4.70 29.51 -21.62
N THR A 21 3.50 29.46 -21.07
CA THR A 21 3.14 30.14 -19.83
C THR A 21 3.08 29.11 -18.71
N VAL A 22 3.80 29.36 -17.62
CA VAL A 22 3.62 28.58 -16.38
C VAL A 22 2.31 29.01 -15.74
N THR A 23 1.45 28.04 -15.44
CA THR A 23 0.14 28.24 -14.83
C THR A 23 -0.06 27.21 -13.72
N GLU A 24 -1.22 27.26 -13.07
CA GLU A 24 -1.64 26.27 -12.09
C GLU A 24 -3.03 25.75 -12.44
N PHE A 25 -3.20 24.43 -12.40
CA PHE A 25 -4.51 23.79 -12.49
C PHE A 25 -4.74 22.94 -11.25
N ASN A 26 -5.82 23.24 -10.51
CA ASN A 26 -6.12 22.61 -9.22
C ASN A 26 -4.94 22.61 -8.23
N GLY A 27 -4.10 23.64 -8.23
CA GLY A 27 -2.95 23.76 -7.33
C GLY A 27 -1.72 22.94 -7.76
N VAL A 28 -1.74 22.36 -8.95
CA VAL A 28 -0.58 21.70 -9.57
C VAL A 28 0.03 22.64 -10.62
N THR A 29 1.33 22.88 -10.53
CA THR A 29 2.06 23.70 -11.50
C THR A 29 2.15 22.98 -12.85
N GLU A 30 1.77 23.66 -13.92
CA GLU A 30 1.85 23.13 -15.28
C GLU A 30 2.37 24.20 -16.26
N ILE A 31 2.76 23.76 -17.46
CA ILE A 31 3.14 24.66 -18.56
C ILE A 31 2.15 24.53 -19.71
N GLU A 32 1.48 25.63 -20.05
CA GLU A 32 0.75 25.78 -21.29
C GLU A 32 1.73 26.15 -22.40
N TYR A 33 2.26 25.12 -23.08
CA TYR A 33 3.24 25.33 -24.15
C TYR A 33 2.61 25.97 -25.39
N THR A 34 3.33 26.91 -25.98
CA THR A 34 3.03 27.54 -27.28
C THR A 34 3.95 27.06 -28.39
N GLN A 35 5.12 26.53 -28.02
CA GLN A 35 6.11 25.97 -28.94
C GLN A 35 6.94 24.90 -28.24
N ILE A 36 7.16 23.78 -28.94
CA ILE A 36 8.11 22.73 -28.58
C ILE A 36 9.13 22.65 -29.72
N THR A 37 10.42 22.65 -29.39
CA THR A 37 11.52 22.52 -30.35
C THR A 37 12.40 21.36 -29.92
N GLU A 38 12.51 20.33 -30.76
CA GLU A 38 13.48 19.26 -30.54
C GLU A 38 14.90 19.78 -30.76
N LEU A 39 15.77 19.56 -29.77
CA LEU A 39 17.17 19.98 -29.80
C LEU A 39 18.11 18.82 -30.10
N ALA A 40 17.77 17.62 -29.62
CA ALA A 40 18.49 16.36 -29.86
C ALA A 40 17.56 15.17 -29.59
N ASP A 41 17.89 14.03 -30.20
CA ASP A 41 17.22 12.74 -30.01
C ASP A 41 18.19 11.66 -29.52
N GLY A 42 17.64 10.51 -29.13
CA GLY A 42 18.42 9.31 -28.80
C GLY A 42 19.32 9.44 -27.57
N LEU A 43 19.03 10.37 -26.67
CA LEU A 43 19.77 10.54 -25.43
C LEU A 43 19.42 9.44 -24.41
N PRO A 44 20.35 9.08 -23.51
CA PRO A 44 20.06 8.15 -22.44
C PRO A 44 18.95 8.70 -21.52
N THR A 45 18.09 7.81 -21.05
CA THR A 45 17.08 8.15 -20.05
C THR A 45 17.74 8.33 -18.69
N PRO A 46 17.22 9.23 -17.83
CA PRO A 46 17.72 9.34 -16.47
C PRO A 46 17.54 8.01 -15.73
N ASP A 47 18.46 7.70 -14.82
CA ASP A 47 18.29 6.56 -13.92
C ASP A 47 17.13 6.85 -12.94
N PRO A 48 16.24 5.87 -12.70
CA PRO A 48 15.15 6.05 -11.75
C PRO A 48 15.66 6.07 -10.30
N ILE A 49 14.95 6.79 -9.43
CA ILE A 49 15.17 6.72 -7.98
C ILE A 49 14.36 5.55 -7.41
N SER A 50 15.05 4.58 -6.79
CA SER A 50 14.38 3.46 -6.11
C SER A 50 13.78 3.89 -4.77
N LEU A 51 12.47 3.68 -4.59
CA LEU A 51 11.72 4.05 -3.39
C LEU A 51 10.81 2.90 -2.93
N SER A 52 10.51 2.83 -1.63
CA SER A 52 9.36 2.06 -1.13
C SER A 52 8.05 2.72 -1.57
N ASN A 53 6.97 1.96 -1.61
CA ASN A 53 5.64 2.45 -1.97
C ASN A 53 5.22 3.62 -1.05
N ARG A 54 5.53 3.52 0.25
CA ARG A 54 5.29 4.62 1.21
C ARG A 54 6.13 5.87 0.89
N ALA A 55 7.41 5.70 0.56
CA ALA A 55 8.32 6.81 0.29
C ALA A 55 8.04 7.51 -1.05
N ALA A 56 7.46 6.80 -2.01
CA ALA A 56 7.01 7.35 -3.29
C ALA A 56 5.85 8.35 -3.11
N ASN A 57 5.05 8.22 -2.05
CA ASN A 57 3.93 9.12 -1.77
C ASN A 57 4.38 10.44 -1.12
N SER A 58 5.14 11.26 -1.86
CA SER A 58 5.69 12.51 -1.39
C SER A 58 5.75 13.57 -2.48
N PRO A 59 5.43 14.84 -2.19
CA PRO A 59 5.53 15.92 -3.19
C PRO A 59 6.99 16.20 -3.58
N ARG A 60 7.96 15.69 -2.80
CA ARG A 60 9.39 15.77 -3.10
C ARG A 60 9.74 15.17 -4.46
N TRP A 61 8.99 14.17 -4.92
CA TRP A 61 9.31 13.39 -6.11
C TRP A 61 8.50 13.82 -7.33
N ASP A 62 7.68 14.87 -7.24
CA ASP A 62 6.90 15.36 -8.37
C ASP A 62 7.81 15.68 -9.57
N GLY A 63 7.48 15.15 -10.75
CA GLY A 63 8.28 15.25 -11.97
C GLY A 63 9.56 14.39 -12.00
N THR A 64 9.78 13.51 -11.01
CA THR A 64 10.97 12.66 -10.93
C THR A 64 10.67 11.24 -11.39
N LEU A 65 11.57 10.63 -12.18
CA LEU A 65 11.47 9.21 -12.52
C LEU A 65 11.80 8.34 -11.29
N VAL A 66 10.85 7.49 -10.90
CA VAL A 66 10.93 6.62 -9.72
C VAL A 66 10.77 5.15 -10.16
N ALA A 67 11.48 4.27 -9.48
CA ALA A 67 11.29 2.83 -9.55
C ALA A 67 10.78 2.31 -8.21
N THR A 68 9.78 1.43 -8.23
CA THR A 68 9.30 0.72 -7.03
C THR A 68 8.75 -0.64 -7.44
N GLU A 69 8.45 -1.48 -6.46
CA GLU A 69 7.82 -2.77 -6.67
C GLU A 69 6.77 -3.03 -5.61
N GLY A 70 5.80 -3.89 -5.91
CA GLY A 70 4.73 -4.22 -4.97
C GLY A 70 3.74 -5.22 -5.55
N VAL A 71 2.95 -5.83 -4.68
CA VAL A 71 1.84 -6.72 -5.05
C VAL A 71 0.65 -5.88 -5.44
N ILE A 72 0.05 -6.17 -6.59
CA ILE A 72 -1.20 -5.52 -7.03
C ILE A 72 -2.32 -5.94 -6.08
N LEU A 73 -2.83 -4.96 -5.32
CA LEU A 73 -3.91 -5.10 -4.35
C LEU A 73 -5.27 -4.84 -5.00
N GLU A 74 -5.31 -3.86 -5.90
CA GLU A 74 -6.53 -3.40 -6.55
C GLU A 74 -6.21 -2.94 -7.98
N SER A 75 -7.19 -3.10 -8.87
CA SER A 75 -7.16 -2.57 -10.23
C SER A 75 -8.53 -2.00 -10.57
N PHE A 76 -8.58 -0.74 -10.96
CA PHE A 76 -9.83 -0.08 -11.34
C PHE A 76 -9.62 0.99 -12.41
N ALA A 77 -10.61 1.11 -13.31
CA ALA A 77 -10.63 2.14 -14.35
C ALA A 77 -11.55 3.30 -13.93
N ALA A 78 -11.02 4.52 -14.00
CA ALA A 78 -11.77 5.74 -13.70
C ALA A 78 -11.11 6.95 -14.37
N GLY A 79 -11.90 7.90 -14.87
CA GLY A 79 -11.38 9.19 -15.36
C GLY A 79 -10.40 9.08 -16.53
N GLY A 80 -10.61 8.16 -17.48
CA GLY A 80 -9.78 8.01 -18.68
C GLY A 80 -8.43 7.33 -18.45
N GLY A 81 -8.34 6.49 -17.42
CA GLY A 81 -7.16 5.70 -17.12
C GLY A 81 -7.47 4.56 -16.14
N THR A 82 -6.51 3.65 -16.02
CA THR A 82 -6.52 2.54 -15.07
C THR A 82 -5.53 2.84 -13.94
N THR A 83 -5.95 2.57 -12.71
CA THR A 83 -5.08 2.66 -11.53
C THR A 83 -4.86 1.26 -10.98
N LEU A 84 -3.59 0.88 -10.82
CA LEU A 84 -3.16 -0.26 -10.04
C LEU A 84 -2.71 0.24 -8.67
N VAL A 85 -3.32 -0.25 -7.60
CA VAL A 85 -2.82 -0.02 -6.24
C VAL A 85 -1.86 -1.14 -5.90
N ILE A 86 -0.60 -0.81 -5.64
CA ILE A 86 0.42 -1.80 -5.27
C ILE A 86 0.85 -1.62 -3.82
N GLY A 87 1.20 -2.72 -3.14
CA GLY A 87 1.73 -2.72 -1.78
C GLY A 87 3.01 -3.54 -1.63
N ASP A 88 3.94 -3.04 -0.81
CA ASP A 88 5.25 -3.64 -0.53
C ASP A 88 5.36 -4.23 0.88
N GLY A 89 4.27 -4.17 1.65
CA GLY A 89 4.22 -4.62 3.04
C GLY A 89 4.62 -3.55 4.05
N GLU A 90 5.14 -2.42 3.59
CA GLU A 90 5.40 -1.22 4.38
C GLU A 90 4.46 -0.08 4.01
N GLY A 91 3.77 -0.12 2.88
CA GLY A 91 2.77 0.85 2.47
C GLY A 91 2.18 0.49 1.12
N VAL A 92 1.46 1.45 0.54
CA VAL A 92 0.86 1.30 -0.80
C VAL A 92 1.16 2.53 -1.65
N THR A 93 1.16 2.39 -2.96
CA THR A 93 1.21 3.52 -3.90
C THR A 93 0.34 3.25 -5.12
N ASN A 94 -0.02 4.34 -5.81
CA ASN A 94 -0.84 4.28 -7.00
C ASN A 94 0.04 4.27 -8.25
N VAL A 95 -0.16 3.30 -9.12
CA VAL A 95 0.37 3.30 -10.49
C VAL A 95 -0.78 3.70 -11.40
N ARG A 96 -0.71 4.91 -11.97
CA ARG A 96 -1.75 5.49 -12.80
C ARG A 96 -1.36 5.43 -14.27
N ILE A 97 -2.09 4.64 -15.04
CA ILE A 97 -1.91 4.45 -16.48
C ILE A 97 -3.03 5.16 -17.22
N TRP A 98 -2.71 6.16 -18.03
CA TRP A 98 -3.70 6.85 -18.86
C TRP A 98 -4.07 6.01 -20.08
N ASP A 99 -5.34 6.02 -20.49
CA ASP A 99 -5.80 5.28 -21.68
C ASP A 99 -5.04 5.73 -22.94
N THR A 100 -4.60 6.99 -22.99
CA THR A 100 -3.80 7.54 -24.08
C THR A 100 -2.38 6.99 -24.16
N ALA A 101 -1.89 6.31 -23.12
CA ALA A 101 -0.60 5.62 -23.15
C ALA A 101 -0.68 4.29 -23.93
N ASP A 102 -1.89 3.76 -24.15
CA ASP A 102 -2.15 2.54 -24.96
C ASP A 102 -1.29 1.34 -24.52
N LEU A 103 -1.15 1.15 -23.20
CA LEU A 103 -0.39 0.03 -22.61
C LEU A 103 -1.28 -1.22 -22.47
N ASP A 104 -0.73 -2.40 -22.74
CA ASP A 104 -1.40 -3.68 -22.51
C ASP A 104 -1.31 -4.04 -21.02
N LEU A 105 -2.46 -4.02 -20.35
CA LEU A 105 -2.60 -4.34 -18.94
C LEU A 105 -3.19 -5.74 -18.70
N SER A 106 -3.43 -6.53 -19.75
CA SER A 106 -4.16 -7.81 -19.65
C SER A 106 -3.49 -8.86 -18.76
N ALA A 107 -2.17 -8.77 -18.59
CA ALA A 107 -1.40 -9.67 -17.72
C ALA A 107 -1.31 -9.22 -16.25
N PHE A 108 -1.73 -7.99 -15.92
CA PHE A 108 -1.47 -7.38 -14.60
C PHE A 108 -2.69 -7.54 -13.68
N GLU A 109 -2.77 -8.71 -13.04
CA GLU A 109 -3.89 -9.07 -12.17
C GLU A 109 -3.56 -8.88 -10.67
N VAL A 110 -4.61 -8.76 -9.85
CA VAL A 110 -4.48 -8.73 -8.39
C VAL A 110 -3.73 -9.97 -7.90
N ASN A 111 -2.84 -9.79 -6.91
CA ASN A 111 -1.85 -10.73 -6.39
C ASN A 111 -0.61 -10.99 -7.26
N ASN A 112 -0.50 -10.39 -8.45
CA ASN A 112 0.79 -10.37 -9.14
C ASN A 112 1.72 -9.34 -8.47
N ARG A 113 3.03 -9.59 -8.51
CA ARG A 113 4.03 -8.62 -8.08
C ARG A 113 4.54 -7.84 -9.29
N LEU A 114 4.32 -6.54 -9.25
CA LEU A 114 4.70 -5.57 -10.27
C LEU A 114 6.01 -4.90 -9.86
N LEU A 115 6.97 -4.87 -10.77
CA LEU A 115 8.08 -3.94 -10.80
C LEU A 115 7.69 -2.81 -11.76
N VAL A 116 7.75 -1.57 -11.29
CA VAL A 116 7.28 -0.41 -12.05
C VAL A 116 8.28 0.73 -12.01
N GLU A 117 8.47 1.35 -13.17
CA GLU A 117 9.06 2.68 -13.31
C GLU A 117 7.98 3.67 -13.74
N GLY A 118 8.03 4.89 -13.22
CA GLY A 118 7.08 5.92 -13.61
C GLY A 118 7.51 7.29 -13.14
N VAL A 119 7.07 8.33 -13.83
CA VAL A 119 7.27 9.69 -13.34
C VAL A 119 6.31 9.90 -12.19
N SER A 120 6.84 10.24 -11.01
CA SER A 120 6.00 10.57 -9.87
C SER A 120 5.25 11.88 -10.16
N GLY A 121 3.94 11.87 -9.91
CA GLY A 121 3.04 12.99 -10.14
C GLY A 121 2.11 13.21 -8.96
N VAL A 122 1.62 14.44 -8.83
CA VAL A 122 0.58 14.83 -7.88
C VAL A 122 -0.76 15.05 -8.59
N PHE A 123 -1.83 14.54 -7.98
CA PHE A 123 -3.21 14.84 -8.36
C PHE A 123 -3.93 15.43 -7.15
N ILE A 124 -4.51 16.62 -7.31
CA ILE A 124 -5.25 17.30 -6.24
C ILE A 124 -6.72 17.36 -6.62
N SER A 125 -7.58 16.83 -5.74
CA SER A 125 -9.03 16.89 -5.85
C SER A 125 -9.63 17.36 -4.54
N ASP A 126 -10.47 18.40 -4.58
CA ASP A 126 -11.14 18.96 -3.40
C ASP A 126 -10.20 19.31 -2.22
N GLY A 127 -8.93 19.62 -2.52
CA GLY A 127 -7.90 19.93 -1.54
C GLY A 127 -7.08 18.73 -1.06
N ASP A 128 -7.49 17.51 -1.39
CA ASP A 128 -6.78 16.28 -1.06
C ASP A 128 -5.75 15.93 -2.15
N SER A 129 -4.50 15.73 -1.72
CA SER A 129 -3.40 15.36 -2.61
C SER A 129 -3.23 13.84 -2.67
N THR A 130 -3.23 13.31 -3.88
CA THR A 130 -2.89 11.92 -4.20
C THR A 130 -1.58 11.91 -4.98
N TYR A 131 -0.62 11.11 -4.53
CA TYR A 131 0.62 10.86 -5.25
C TYR A 131 0.49 9.56 -6.06
N GLN A 132 1.12 9.53 -7.22
CA GLN A 132 1.01 8.42 -8.16
C GLN A 132 2.25 8.32 -9.04
N LEU A 133 2.59 7.11 -9.47
CA LEU A 133 3.56 6.86 -10.52
C LEU A 133 2.85 6.80 -11.87
N LEU A 134 3.39 7.52 -12.84
CA LEU A 134 2.85 7.66 -14.19
C LEU A 134 3.77 6.95 -15.19
N PRO A 135 3.66 5.62 -15.36
CA PRO A 135 4.30 4.90 -16.47
C PRO A 135 3.65 5.31 -17.79
N VAL A 136 4.46 5.40 -18.84
CA VAL A 136 4.04 5.79 -20.20
C VAL A 136 4.48 4.78 -21.25
N TYR A 137 5.40 3.87 -20.90
CA TYR A 137 5.91 2.84 -21.81
C TYR A 137 5.73 1.44 -21.23
N GLN A 138 5.48 0.46 -22.10
CA GLN A 138 5.21 -0.93 -21.70
C GLN A 138 6.38 -1.56 -20.93
N ASP A 139 7.62 -1.21 -21.28
CA ASP A 139 8.84 -1.72 -20.63
C ASP A 139 9.00 -1.25 -19.18
N GLN A 140 8.27 -0.22 -18.78
CA GLN A 140 8.22 0.28 -17.40
C GLN A 140 7.31 -0.55 -16.49
N LEU A 141 6.60 -1.55 -17.03
CA LEU A 141 5.73 -2.45 -16.29
C LEU A 141 6.21 -3.88 -16.47
N GLN A 142 6.68 -4.51 -15.40
CA GLN A 142 7.21 -5.87 -15.45
C GLN A 142 6.66 -6.69 -14.29
N LEU A 143 6.21 -7.92 -14.56
CA LEU A 143 5.82 -8.84 -13.50
C LEU A 143 7.04 -9.60 -13.00
N ASP A 144 7.10 -9.84 -11.69
CA ASP A 144 8.02 -10.82 -11.10
C ASP A 144 7.45 -12.24 -11.30
N PRO A 145 8.00 -13.05 -12.23
CA PRO A 145 7.45 -14.38 -12.51
C PRO A 145 7.73 -15.40 -11.40
N ASN A 146 8.62 -15.06 -10.45
CA ASN A 146 9.00 -15.95 -9.35
C ASN A 146 8.25 -15.61 -8.06
N TYR A 147 7.43 -14.57 -8.06
CA TYR A 147 6.65 -14.19 -6.89
C TYR A 147 5.52 -15.18 -6.62
N SER A 148 5.36 -15.54 -5.35
CA SER A 148 4.20 -16.24 -4.82
C SER A 148 3.87 -15.72 -3.42
N PRO A 149 2.60 -15.47 -3.09
CA PRO A 149 2.20 -15.18 -1.72
C PRO A 149 2.69 -16.24 -0.74
N SER A 150 3.17 -15.81 0.43
CA SER A 150 3.78 -16.69 1.43
C SER A 150 3.03 -16.62 2.76
N LEU A 151 3.04 -17.74 3.49
CA LEU A 151 2.59 -17.84 4.88
C LEU A 151 3.76 -18.17 5.84
N ALA A 152 5.00 -18.21 5.34
CA ALA A 152 6.15 -18.71 6.10
C ALA A 152 6.49 -17.86 7.33
N GLU A 153 6.31 -16.55 7.23
CA GLU A 153 6.67 -15.59 8.29
C GLU A 153 5.51 -15.21 9.21
N VAL A 154 4.34 -15.87 9.06
CA VAL A 154 3.18 -15.61 9.91
C VAL A 154 3.56 -15.82 11.38
N SER A 155 3.37 -14.78 12.19
CA SER A 155 3.74 -14.79 13.61
C SER A 155 2.75 -14.00 14.46
N LEU A 156 2.69 -14.35 15.74
CA LEU A 156 1.88 -13.70 16.75
C LEU A 156 2.66 -13.71 18.07
N SER A 157 2.80 -12.56 18.71
CA SER A 157 3.47 -12.44 20.01
C SER A 157 2.82 -11.40 20.89
N VAL A 158 2.81 -11.68 22.19
CA VAL A 158 2.31 -10.80 23.24
C VAL A 158 3.37 -10.75 24.36
N PRO A 159 3.65 -9.58 24.97
CA PRO A 159 4.51 -9.49 26.14
C PRO A 159 4.10 -10.48 27.26
N PRO A 160 5.04 -11.20 27.88
CA PRO A 160 4.73 -12.27 28.84
C PRO A 160 4.44 -11.71 30.26
N HIS A 161 3.49 -10.79 30.38
CA HIS A 161 3.05 -10.26 31.66
C HIS A 161 1.53 -9.95 31.65
N PRO A 162 0.88 -9.98 32.82
CA PRO A 162 -0.47 -9.43 32.95
C PRO A 162 -0.49 -7.93 32.66
N PHE A 163 -1.65 -7.42 32.28
CA PHE A 163 -1.94 -5.99 32.25
C PHE A 163 -3.22 -5.69 33.04
N ALA A 164 -3.35 -4.45 33.52
CA ALA A 164 -4.44 -3.95 34.36
C ALA A 164 -5.28 -2.89 33.61
N PRO A 165 -6.28 -3.31 32.81
CA PRO A 165 -7.18 -2.40 32.10
C PRO A 165 -7.84 -1.36 32.99
N ASP A 166 -8.16 -1.73 34.23
CA ASP A 166 -8.80 -0.87 35.24
C ASP A 166 -7.91 0.32 35.65
N LEU A 167 -6.60 0.18 35.51
CA LEU A 167 -5.62 1.27 35.68
C LEU A 167 -5.30 2.00 34.36
N GLY A 168 -5.98 1.67 33.27
CA GLY A 168 -5.77 2.25 31.94
C GLY A 168 -4.60 1.64 31.16
N GLU A 169 -4.07 0.49 31.60
CA GLU A 169 -3.04 -0.22 30.84
C GLU A 169 -3.60 -0.83 29.55
N THR A 170 -2.74 -0.97 28.56
CA THR A 170 -3.00 -1.70 27.33
C THR A 170 -1.93 -2.77 27.15
N ILE A 171 -2.22 -3.78 26.32
CA ILE A 171 -1.24 -4.79 25.94
C ILE A 171 -1.03 -4.79 24.43
N GLY A 172 0.23 -4.73 24.01
CA GLY A 172 0.62 -4.77 22.61
C GLY A 172 0.62 -6.19 22.07
N ILE A 173 -0.19 -6.43 21.04
CA ILE A 173 -0.28 -7.69 20.29
C ILE A 173 0.46 -7.49 18.98
N ARG A 174 1.67 -8.03 18.88
CA ARG A 174 2.49 -7.98 17.67
C ARG A 174 2.14 -9.14 16.76
N TYR A 175 1.92 -8.88 15.48
CA TYR A 175 1.65 -9.91 14.49
C TYR A 175 2.35 -9.62 13.17
N ASN A 176 2.61 -10.70 12.41
CA ASN A 176 3.05 -10.65 11.03
C ASN A 176 2.13 -11.53 10.16
N THR A 177 1.72 -11.04 9.00
CA THR A 177 0.78 -11.72 8.07
C THR A 177 1.47 -12.59 7.03
N GLY A 178 2.81 -12.65 7.03
CA GLY A 178 3.64 -13.47 6.15
C GLY A 178 3.76 -12.95 4.71
N GLY A 179 2.89 -12.05 4.29
CA GLY A 179 2.84 -11.54 2.93
C GLY A 179 1.76 -10.48 2.74
N VAL A 180 1.96 -9.66 1.71
CA VAL A 180 1.02 -8.64 1.28
C VAL A 180 -0.23 -9.31 0.70
N ASN A 181 -1.39 -8.70 0.95
CA ASN A 181 -2.72 -9.16 0.53
C ASN A 181 -3.21 -10.48 1.15
N ASN A 182 -2.46 -11.06 2.10
CA ASN A 182 -3.01 -12.14 2.92
C ASN A 182 -4.15 -11.60 3.80
N GLN A 183 -5.26 -12.34 3.89
CA GLN A 183 -6.35 -11.98 4.81
C GLN A 183 -5.94 -12.33 6.24
N ALA A 184 -5.92 -11.34 7.13
CA ALA A 184 -5.59 -11.52 8.54
C ALA A 184 -6.83 -11.30 9.40
N VAL A 185 -7.12 -12.27 10.28
CA VAL A 185 -8.18 -12.14 11.28
C VAL A 185 -7.63 -12.35 12.68
N LEU A 186 -7.61 -11.27 13.47
CA LEU A 186 -7.11 -11.24 14.83
C LEU A 186 -8.28 -11.16 15.81
N ARG A 187 -8.40 -12.17 16.67
CA ARG A 187 -9.55 -12.33 17.59
C ARG A 187 -9.05 -12.60 19.01
N ILE A 188 -9.86 -12.19 19.99
CA ILE A 188 -9.68 -12.57 21.39
C ILE A 188 -10.86 -13.41 21.83
N PHE A 189 -10.57 -14.51 22.49
CA PHE A 189 -11.55 -15.42 23.10
C PHE A 189 -11.30 -15.54 24.60
N ASP A 190 -12.34 -15.90 25.36
CA ASP A 190 -12.13 -16.42 26.72
C ASP A 190 -11.65 -17.88 26.71
N LEU A 191 -11.31 -18.43 27.89
CA LEU A 191 -10.91 -19.84 28.02
C LEU A 191 -12.00 -20.84 27.63
N GLY A 192 -13.27 -20.42 27.60
CA GLY A 192 -14.39 -21.23 27.12
C GLY A 192 -14.51 -21.24 25.59
N GLY A 193 -13.65 -20.51 24.87
CA GLY A 193 -13.71 -20.37 23.42
C GLY A 193 -14.79 -19.39 22.94
N ARG A 194 -15.40 -18.60 23.83
CA ARG A 194 -16.38 -17.57 23.43
C ARG A 194 -15.63 -16.35 22.91
N LEU A 195 -16.08 -15.83 21.76
CA LEU A 195 -15.51 -14.64 21.14
C LEU A 195 -15.77 -13.42 22.04
N ILE A 196 -14.72 -12.69 22.38
CA ILE A 196 -14.77 -11.45 23.14
C ILE A 196 -14.77 -10.24 22.21
N ILE A 197 -13.88 -10.26 21.22
CA ILE A 197 -13.71 -9.17 20.24
C ILE A 197 -12.95 -9.66 19.00
N THR A 198 -13.30 -9.13 17.84
CA THR A 198 -12.47 -9.19 16.63
C THR A 198 -11.72 -7.87 16.53
N LEU A 199 -10.39 -7.92 16.66
CA LEU A 199 -9.52 -6.74 16.61
C LEU A 199 -9.21 -6.31 15.19
N LEU A 200 -9.15 -7.27 14.27
CA LEU A 200 -8.79 -7.08 12.87
C LEU A 200 -9.49 -8.14 12.01
N ASP A 201 -9.98 -7.76 10.84
CA ASP A 201 -10.44 -8.65 9.77
C ASP A 201 -10.25 -7.94 8.42
N GLU A 202 -9.03 -7.93 7.89
CA GLU A 202 -8.68 -7.21 6.67
C GLU A 202 -7.55 -7.89 5.88
N SER A 203 -7.41 -7.50 4.60
CA SER A 203 -6.29 -7.92 3.77
C SER A 203 -5.07 -7.04 4.05
N ALA A 204 -3.91 -7.67 4.25
CA ALA A 204 -2.72 -7.01 4.75
C ALA A 204 -2.06 -6.08 3.72
N GLN A 205 -2.10 -4.77 3.96
CA GLN A 205 -1.26 -3.80 3.26
C GLN A 205 0.09 -3.61 3.98
N ILE A 206 0.03 -3.58 5.32
CA ILE A 206 1.20 -3.59 6.19
C ILE A 206 1.31 -4.98 6.78
N ILE A 207 2.42 -5.67 6.56
CA ILE A 207 2.55 -7.08 6.92
C ILE A 207 2.94 -7.29 8.38
N GLU A 208 3.55 -6.29 9.03
CA GLU A 208 3.91 -6.33 10.45
C GLU A 208 3.32 -5.15 11.20
N ASN A 209 2.56 -5.41 12.25
CA ASN A 209 1.94 -4.35 13.04
C ASN A 209 1.72 -4.77 14.50
N THR A 210 1.41 -3.80 15.35
CA THR A 210 1.05 -4.02 16.75
C THR A 210 -0.35 -3.47 17.04
N PHE A 211 -1.27 -4.33 17.44
CA PHE A 211 -2.57 -3.91 17.95
C PHE A 211 -2.48 -3.64 19.45
N GLN A 212 -2.96 -2.49 19.94
CA GLN A 212 -3.05 -2.21 21.38
C GLN A 212 -4.44 -2.59 21.89
N TRP A 213 -4.53 -3.64 22.71
CA TRP A 213 -5.79 -4.03 23.33
C TRP A 213 -5.92 -3.43 24.73
N ASP A 214 -7.06 -2.80 24.99
CA ASP A 214 -7.40 -2.07 26.20
C ASP A 214 -8.19 -2.91 27.22
N GLY A 215 -8.40 -4.20 26.95
CA GLY A 215 -9.17 -5.08 27.84
C GLY A 215 -10.68 -4.88 27.73
N TYR A 216 -11.18 -4.31 26.64
CA TYR A 216 -12.61 -4.20 26.37
C TYR A 216 -13.09 -5.23 25.33
N SER A 217 -14.33 -5.66 25.50
CA SER A 217 -15.05 -6.49 24.53
C SER A 217 -15.59 -5.65 23.36
N GLN A 218 -16.17 -6.33 22.36
CA GLN A 218 -16.85 -5.67 21.24
C GLN A 218 -17.96 -4.70 21.69
N LEU A 219 -18.63 -4.99 22.81
CA LEU A 219 -19.71 -4.16 23.37
C LEU A 219 -19.19 -3.00 24.22
N ARG A 220 -17.86 -2.79 24.27
CA ARG A 220 -17.20 -1.79 25.13
C ARG A 220 -17.43 -2.02 26.62
N ASP A 221 -17.68 -3.26 27.01
CA ASP A 221 -17.62 -3.70 28.41
C ASP A 221 -16.20 -4.16 28.75
N ARG A 222 -15.72 -3.81 29.95
CA ARG A 222 -14.46 -4.34 30.49
C ARG A 222 -14.58 -5.84 30.66
N VAL A 223 -13.55 -6.56 30.22
CA VAL A 223 -13.52 -8.02 30.37
C VAL A 223 -13.16 -8.39 31.82
N PRO A 224 -13.69 -9.50 32.36
CA PRO A 224 -13.29 -9.99 33.68
C PRO A 224 -11.79 -10.28 33.79
N LEU A 225 -11.26 -10.25 35.02
CA LEU A 225 -9.92 -10.76 35.30
C LEU A 225 -9.83 -12.23 34.89
N GLY A 226 -8.72 -12.63 34.28
CA GLY A 226 -8.53 -13.99 33.82
C GLY A 226 -7.56 -14.12 32.65
N THR A 227 -7.50 -15.35 32.12
CA THR A 227 -6.72 -15.65 30.91
C THR A 227 -7.64 -15.59 29.69
N TYR A 228 -7.12 -15.05 28.61
CA TYR A 228 -7.75 -14.95 27.30
C TYR A 228 -6.85 -15.58 26.25
N ILE A 229 -7.45 -15.98 25.14
CA ILE A 229 -6.77 -16.59 24.01
C ILE A 229 -6.75 -15.55 22.89
N CYS A 230 -5.57 -15.08 22.53
CA CYS A 230 -5.35 -14.28 21.32
C CYS A 230 -5.07 -15.23 20.16
N HIS A 231 -5.85 -15.10 19.10
CA HIS A 231 -5.84 -16.01 17.95
C HIS A 231 -5.72 -15.19 16.66
N LEU A 232 -4.68 -15.50 15.89
CA LEU A 232 -4.47 -14.98 14.54
C LEU A 232 -4.73 -16.11 13.54
N GLU A 233 -5.60 -15.87 12.58
CA GLU A 233 -5.75 -16.69 11.37
C GLU A 233 -5.31 -15.87 10.17
N VAL A 234 -4.45 -16.43 9.33
CA VAL A 234 -3.98 -15.80 8.10
C VAL A 234 -4.28 -16.72 6.94
N ILE A 235 -4.89 -16.18 5.88
CA ILE A 235 -5.31 -16.91 4.69
C ILE A 235 -4.59 -16.34 3.46
N GLU A 236 -3.94 -17.21 2.70
CA GLU A 236 -3.30 -16.88 1.43
C GLU A 236 -4.36 -16.70 0.32
N PRO A 237 -4.34 -15.59 -0.44
CA PRO A 237 -5.44 -15.22 -1.32
C PRO A 237 -5.60 -16.13 -2.55
N LEU A 238 -4.51 -16.71 -3.05
CA LEU A 238 -4.53 -17.54 -4.27
C LEU A 238 -4.86 -19.01 -3.97
N SER A 239 -4.17 -19.60 -3.00
CA SER A 239 -4.33 -21.02 -2.69
C SER A 239 -5.45 -21.32 -1.68
N GLY A 240 -5.91 -20.31 -0.92
CA GLY A 240 -6.82 -20.49 0.21
C GLY A 240 -6.19 -21.23 1.40
N LYS A 241 -4.89 -21.53 1.36
CA LYS A 241 -4.18 -22.11 2.50
C LYS A 241 -4.23 -21.15 3.67
N LYS A 242 -4.20 -21.72 4.88
CA LYS A 242 -4.26 -20.93 6.10
C LYS A 242 -3.25 -21.38 7.14
N VAL A 243 -2.79 -20.41 7.93
CA VAL A 243 -1.97 -20.62 9.12
C VAL A 243 -2.67 -19.96 10.31
N THR A 244 -2.62 -20.64 11.46
CA THR A 244 -3.16 -20.13 12.71
C THR A 244 -2.05 -20.02 13.75
N LYS A 245 -2.07 -18.94 14.54
CA LYS A 245 -1.21 -18.74 15.71
C LYS A 245 -2.07 -18.39 16.92
N VAL A 246 -1.67 -18.88 18.08
CA VAL A 246 -2.40 -18.67 19.33
C VAL A 246 -1.43 -18.35 20.45
N VAL A 247 -1.72 -17.31 21.23
CA VAL A 247 -0.96 -16.92 22.42
C VAL A 247 -1.90 -16.52 23.55
N PRO A 248 -1.56 -16.79 24.83
CA PRO A 248 -2.37 -16.35 25.96
C PRO A 248 -2.17 -14.86 26.24
N ILE A 249 -3.22 -14.21 26.74
CA ILE A 249 -3.18 -12.87 27.35
C ILE A 249 -3.74 -12.97 28.77
N VAL A 250 -3.11 -12.32 29.75
CA VAL A 250 -3.59 -12.32 31.14
C VAL A 250 -4.08 -10.93 31.51
N VAL A 251 -5.36 -10.83 31.88
CA VAL A 251 -5.97 -9.62 32.45
C VAL A 251 -5.92 -9.74 33.96
N GLY A 252 -5.20 -8.83 34.60
CA GLY A 252 -5.02 -8.76 36.04
C GLY A 252 -5.43 -7.40 36.61
N THR A 253 -5.14 -7.20 37.88
CA THR A 253 -5.21 -5.90 38.57
C THR A 253 -4.17 -5.89 39.68
N VAL A 254 -3.93 -4.72 40.26
CA VAL A 254 -3.08 -4.58 41.45
C VAL A 254 -3.89 -4.96 42.69
N LEU A 255 -3.35 -5.88 43.49
CA LEU A 255 -3.90 -6.17 44.82
C LEU A 255 -3.75 -4.91 45.70
N SER A 256 -4.86 -4.32 46.13
CA SER A 256 -4.85 -3.34 47.20
C SER A 256 -4.40 -4.02 48.50
N ARG A 257 -3.40 -3.44 49.17
CA ARG A 257 -2.98 -3.83 50.52
C ARG A 257 -3.84 -3.14 51.58
#